data_AF-A0A7W1GC54-F1
#
_entry.id   AF-A0A7W1GC54-F1
#
_cell.length_a   1.000
_cell.length_b   1.000
_cell.length_c   1.000
_cell.angle_alpha   90.00
_cell.angle_beta   90.00
_cell.angle_gamma   90.00
#
_symmetry.space_group_name_H-M   'P 1'
#
loop_
_entity.id
_entity.type
_entity.pdbx_description
1 polymer ?
#
loop_
_entity_poly.entity_id
_entity_poly.type
_entity_poly.pdbx_seq_one_letter_code
_entity_poly.pdbx_strand_id
1 'polypeptide(L)'
;MMKCVSAVVILLLQVLVCSAAQSGVRFEVSFDKTIHPEPITGRVILIVARTELPEPRLQLAPNGVPIFGVDAENLQPGQAVVIDQTTFGHPVDSRAQLPAGDYYVQAVMNVYEKFQRSDGRTVWLHWDAAGRFFNSSPGNLYSDVRKFRLDPAFGYKIDLRLNHVIPPVEPPKETKWVKRVRLQSESLSRFWGRPVRLGATVILPKDYDKHPDIRYPVVYAQGFIGEPAFYFN
;
A
#
# COMPACT_ATOMS: atom_id res chain seq x y z
N MET A 1 17.94 -23.38 82.45
CA MET A 1 18.55 -22.55 81.38
C MET A 1 17.58 -22.44 80.22
N MET A 2 16.85 -21.33 80.16
CA MET A 2 16.02 -20.92 79.01
C MET A 2 16.91 -20.57 77.82
N LYS A 3 16.50 -20.97 76.61
CA LYS A 3 16.94 -20.31 75.36
C LYS A 3 15.73 -20.04 74.47
N CYS A 4 15.49 -18.74 74.30
CA CYS A 4 14.51 -18.09 73.44
C CYS A 4 14.78 -18.41 71.95
N VAL A 5 13.73 -18.72 71.18
CA VAL A 5 13.07 -17.88 70.15
C VAL A 5 14.01 -17.32 69.07
N SER A 6 13.81 -17.76 67.83
CA SER A 6 13.40 -16.86 66.74
C SER A 6 12.98 -17.66 65.51
N ALA A 7 11.66 -17.74 65.30
CA ALA A 7 11.07 -18.22 64.06
C ALA A 7 10.94 -17.03 63.11
N VAL A 8 11.69 -17.05 62.01
CA VAL A 8 11.56 -16.08 60.92
C VAL A 8 10.47 -16.59 59.97
N VAL A 9 9.29 -16.00 60.06
CA VAL A 9 8.19 -16.22 59.10
C VAL A 9 8.40 -15.24 57.95
N ILE A 10 8.91 -15.73 56.81
CA ILE A 10 8.94 -14.97 55.55
C ILE A 10 7.59 -15.15 54.89
N LEU A 11 6.72 -14.15 55.01
CA LEU A 11 5.43 -14.08 54.32
C LEU A 11 5.68 -13.63 52.86
N LEU A 12 5.74 -14.61 51.95
CA LEU A 12 5.74 -14.35 50.50
C LEU A 12 4.33 -13.92 50.07
N LEU A 13 4.10 -12.61 49.98
CA LEU A 13 2.96 -12.06 49.24
C LEU A 13 3.20 -12.27 47.73
N GLN A 14 2.67 -13.36 47.18
CA GLN A 14 2.52 -13.49 45.74
C GLN A 14 1.37 -12.59 45.29
N VAL A 15 1.71 -11.37 44.87
CA VAL A 15 0.80 -10.51 44.12
C VAL A 15 0.57 -11.20 42.77
N LEU A 16 -0.54 -11.93 42.65
CA LEU A 16 -1.10 -12.29 41.35
C LEU A 16 -1.50 -10.99 40.66
N VAL A 17 -0.59 -10.41 39.89
CA VAL A 17 -0.95 -9.45 38.85
C VAL A 17 -1.63 -10.27 37.77
N CYS A 18 -2.95 -10.44 37.90
CA CYS A 18 -3.80 -10.77 36.77
C CYS A 18 -3.65 -9.61 35.80
N SER A 19 -2.71 -9.72 34.84
CA SER A 19 -2.76 -8.90 33.65
C SER A 19 -4.05 -9.29 32.95
N ALA A 20 -5.12 -8.53 33.21
CA ALA A 20 -6.26 -8.51 32.33
C ALA A 20 -5.68 -8.23 30.95
N ALA A 21 -5.68 -9.24 30.08
CA ALA A 21 -5.35 -9.05 28.68
C ALA A 21 -6.30 -7.98 28.19
N GLN A 22 -5.81 -6.75 28.03
CA GLN A 22 -6.56 -5.68 27.40
C GLN A 22 -7.08 -6.28 26.10
N SER A 23 -8.41 -6.32 25.93
CA SER A 23 -9.07 -6.88 24.76
C SER A 23 -8.66 -6.06 23.54
N GLY A 24 -7.48 -6.36 23.02
CA GLY A 24 -6.81 -5.58 22.00
C GLY A 24 -7.58 -5.69 20.70
N VAL A 25 -7.80 -4.56 20.06
CA VAL A 25 -8.28 -4.49 18.68
C VAL A 25 -7.06 -4.57 17.78
N ARG A 26 -6.90 -5.68 17.05
CA ARG A 26 -5.80 -5.85 16.10
C ARG A 26 -6.20 -6.62 14.85
N PHE A 27 -5.64 -6.18 13.73
CA PHE A 27 -5.53 -6.96 12.52
C PHE A 27 -4.11 -7.50 12.38
N GLU A 28 -3.98 -8.75 11.99
CA GLU A 28 -2.71 -9.38 11.62
C GLU A 28 -2.74 -9.61 10.11
N VAL A 29 -1.89 -8.90 9.38
CA VAL A 29 -1.83 -8.98 7.91
C VAL A 29 -0.56 -9.73 7.53
N SER A 30 -0.71 -10.79 6.75
CA SER A 30 0.41 -11.62 6.27
C SER A 30 0.24 -11.96 4.79
N PHE A 31 1.28 -12.52 4.17
CA PHE A 31 1.23 -13.10 2.83
C PHE A 31 1.90 -14.47 2.84
N ASP A 32 1.56 -15.33 1.89
CA ASP A 32 2.16 -16.66 1.77
C ASP A 32 3.27 -16.65 0.69
N LYS A 33 4.23 -17.57 0.81
CA LYS A 33 5.33 -17.75 -0.15
C LYS A 33 4.86 -18.05 -1.57
N THR A 34 3.65 -18.61 -1.71
CA THR A 34 3.01 -18.87 -3.01
C THR A 34 2.60 -17.60 -3.74
N ILE A 35 2.39 -16.49 -3.02
CA ILE A 35 2.06 -15.17 -3.59
C ILE A 35 3.31 -14.38 -3.91
N HIS A 36 4.27 -14.39 -2.98
CA HIS A 36 5.56 -13.76 -3.15
C HIS A 36 6.61 -14.56 -2.36
N PRO A 37 7.64 -15.13 -3.00
CA PRO A 37 8.56 -16.05 -2.34
C PRO A 37 9.57 -15.35 -1.42
N GLU A 38 9.87 -14.07 -1.71
CA GLU A 38 10.89 -13.29 -1.00
C GLU A 38 10.27 -12.39 0.08
N PRO A 39 11.07 -11.93 1.06
CA PRO A 39 10.64 -10.91 2.01
C PRO A 39 10.24 -9.61 1.31
N ILE A 40 9.24 -8.92 1.87
CA ILE A 40 8.73 -7.66 1.32
C ILE A 40 9.01 -6.51 2.29
N THR A 41 9.56 -5.43 1.76
CA THR A 41 9.56 -4.11 2.43
C THR A 41 8.51 -3.23 1.75
N GLY A 42 7.72 -2.51 2.53
CA GLY A 42 6.62 -1.70 2.01
C GLY A 42 5.78 -1.07 3.11
N ARG A 43 4.54 -0.72 2.74
CA ARG A 43 3.52 -0.26 3.69
C ARG A 43 2.25 -1.08 3.53
N VAL A 44 1.80 -1.67 4.63
CA VAL A 44 0.51 -2.34 4.68
C VAL A 44 -0.56 -1.31 5.03
N ILE A 45 -1.61 -1.31 4.22
CA ILE A 45 -2.74 -0.39 4.31
C ILE A 45 -3.99 -1.23 4.49
N LEU A 46 -4.66 -1.05 5.61
CA LEU A 46 -5.96 -1.62 5.90
C LEU A 46 -7.04 -0.63 5.47
N ILE A 47 -8.06 -1.11 4.77
CA ILE A 47 -9.21 -0.33 4.33
C ILE A 47 -10.47 -0.90 4.98
N VAL A 48 -11.28 -0.03 5.57
CA VAL A 48 -12.52 -0.39 6.27
C VAL A 48 -13.69 0.34 5.63
N ALA A 49 -14.56 -0.38 4.92
CA ALA A 49 -15.65 0.18 4.12
C ALA A 49 -17.03 -0.27 4.62
N ARG A 50 -18.08 0.49 4.24
CA ARG A 50 -19.48 0.16 4.54
C ARG A 50 -20.12 -0.74 3.48
N THR A 51 -19.60 -0.73 2.26
CA THR A 51 -20.07 -1.54 1.13
C THR A 51 -18.96 -2.43 0.60
N GLU A 52 -19.34 -3.55 -0.01
CA GLU A 52 -18.41 -4.48 -0.64
C GLU A 52 -17.96 -4.00 -2.03
N LEU A 53 -18.87 -3.36 -2.77
CA LEU A 53 -18.68 -2.99 -4.18
C LEU A 53 -18.67 -1.46 -4.40
N PRO A 54 -17.75 -0.94 -5.23
CA PRO A 54 -16.55 -1.64 -5.73
C PRO A 54 -15.66 -2.06 -4.55
N GLU A 55 -14.70 -2.97 -4.74
CA GLU A 55 -13.86 -3.46 -3.61
C GLU A 55 -13.34 -2.31 -2.73
N PRO A 56 -13.22 -2.47 -1.40
CA PRO A 56 -12.82 -1.38 -0.49
C PRO A 56 -11.58 -0.60 -0.94
N ARG A 57 -10.52 -1.26 -1.45
CA ARG A 57 -9.31 -0.59 -1.98
C ARG A 57 -9.59 0.38 -3.14
N LEU A 58 -10.74 0.29 -3.79
CA LEU A 58 -11.19 1.14 -4.90
C LEU A 58 -12.17 2.25 -4.45
N GLN A 59 -12.54 2.29 -3.17
CA GLN A 59 -13.43 3.32 -2.60
C GLN A 59 -12.68 4.49 -1.97
N LEU A 60 -11.37 4.62 -2.23
CA LEU A 60 -10.52 5.63 -1.63
C LEU A 60 -10.86 7.03 -2.14
N ALA A 61 -11.02 7.96 -1.21
CA ALA A 61 -11.17 9.38 -1.46
C ALA A 61 -10.60 10.15 -0.26
N PRO A 62 -10.23 11.44 -0.40
CA PRO A 62 -9.65 12.21 0.70
C PRO A 62 -10.42 12.07 2.01
N ASN A 63 -11.74 12.29 2.00
CA ASN A 63 -12.61 12.10 3.18
C ASN A 63 -13.51 10.86 3.04
N GLY A 64 -13.00 9.80 2.40
CA GLY A 64 -13.73 8.59 2.07
C GLY A 64 -13.67 7.51 3.15
N VAL A 65 -13.48 6.26 2.72
CA VAL A 65 -13.36 5.11 3.62
C VAL A 65 -12.16 5.24 4.56
N PRO A 66 -12.30 4.89 5.85
CA PRO A 66 -11.17 4.82 6.76
C PRO A 66 -10.06 3.88 6.30
N ILE A 67 -8.84 4.39 6.32
CA ILE A 67 -7.61 3.63 6.08
C ILE A 67 -6.66 3.73 7.28
N PHE A 68 -5.90 2.67 7.53
CA PHE A 68 -4.86 2.60 8.57
C PHE A 68 -3.59 2.01 7.98
N GLY A 69 -2.43 2.61 8.26
CA GLY A 69 -1.19 2.25 7.58
C GLY A 69 -0.05 1.98 8.55
N VAL A 70 0.68 0.89 8.31
CA VAL A 70 1.92 0.56 9.05
C VAL A 70 3.02 0.15 8.08
N ASP A 71 4.24 0.59 8.35
CA ASP A 71 5.40 0.16 7.58
C ASP A 71 5.76 -1.28 7.92
N ALA A 72 6.12 -2.04 6.88
CA ALA A 72 6.58 -3.41 6.99
C ALA A 72 7.99 -3.47 6.42
N GLU A 73 8.97 -3.78 7.27
CA GLU A 73 10.37 -3.90 6.87
C GLU A 73 10.78 -5.37 6.86
N ASN A 74 11.27 -5.84 5.71
CA ASN A 74 11.75 -7.22 5.52
C ASN A 74 10.75 -8.29 6.03
N LEU A 75 9.45 -8.07 5.77
CA LEU A 75 8.36 -8.94 6.22
C LEU A 75 8.48 -10.30 5.53
N GLN A 76 8.68 -11.35 6.32
CA GLN A 76 8.83 -12.71 5.80
C GLN A 76 7.48 -13.29 5.37
N PRO A 77 7.43 -14.21 4.38
CA PRO A 77 6.24 -14.98 4.12
C PRO A 77 5.74 -15.73 5.38
N GLY A 78 4.45 -15.64 5.67
CA GLY A 78 3.82 -16.19 6.86
C GLY A 78 3.98 -15.33 8.14
N GLN A 79 4.85 -14.33 8.14
CA GLN A 79 4.95 -13.35 9.22
C GLN A 79 3.82 -12.33 9.09
N ALA A 80 3.19 -12.00 10.22
CA ALA A 80 2.17 -10.96 10.28
C ALA A 80 2.77 -9.61 10.66
N VAL A 81 2.30 -8.55 10.00
CA VAL A 81 2.38 -7.19 10.52
C VAL A 81 1.09 -6.86 11.27
N VAL A 82 1.22 -6.14 12.38
CA VAL A 82 0.09 -5.82 13.27
C VAL A 82 -0.39 -4.40 12.98
N ILE A 83 -1.71 -4.26 12.80
CA ILE A 83 -2.41 -2.97 12.78
C ILE A 83 -3.34 -2.94 13.99
N ASP A 84 -3.03 -2.09 14.96
CA ASP A 84 -3.73 -2.00 16.24
C ASP A 84 -4.20 -0.57 16.55
N GLN A 85 -4.70 -0.35 17.77
CA GLN A 85 -5.24 0.94 18.25
C GLN A 85 -4.24 2.11 18.13
N THR A 86 -2.93 1.82 18.09
CA THR A 86 -1.86 2.83 18.00
C THR A 86 -1.53 3.21 16.57
N THR A 87 -2.03 2.44 15.59
CA THR A 87 -1.80 2.70 14.17
C THR A 87 -2.62 3.90 13.72
N PHE A 88 -1.92 4.92 13.22
CA PHE A 88 -2.53 6.12 12.65
C PHE A 88 -3.42 5.79 11.45
N GLY A 89 -4.57 6.47 11.36
CA GLY A 89 -5.51 6.34 10.26
C GLY A 89 -6.05 7.68 9.75
N HIS A 90 -6.84 7.58 8.68
CA HIS A 90 -7.53 8.71 8.06
C HIS A 90 -8.85 8.24 7.41
N PRO A 91 -9.95 9.02 7.44
CA PRO A 91 -10.14 10.29 8.15
C PRO A 91 -10.37 10.11 9.66
N VAL A 92 -10.30 8.87 10.15
CA VAL A 92 -10.40 8.56 11.57
C VAL A 92 -9.00 8.24 12.08
N ASP A 93 -8.50 9.06 13.01
CA ASP A 93 -7.10 8.99 13.48
C ASP A 93 -6.76 7.66 14.16
N SER A 94 -7.74 7.05 14.83
CA SER A 94 -7.56 5.80 15.55
C SER A 94 -8.76 4.88 15.39
N ARG A 95 -8.47 3.58 15.33
CA ARG A 95 -9.47 2.52 15.21
C ARG A 95 -10.43 2.45 16.40
N ALA A 96 -10.03 2.94 17.57
CA ALA A 96 -10.88 3.05 18.74
C ALA A 96 -12.07 3.99 18.51
N GLN A 97 -11.95 4.92 17.55
CA GLN A 97 -12.99 5.87 17.18
C GLN A 97 -13.91 5.34 16.07
N LEU A 98 -13.64 4.17 15.50
CA LEU A 98 -14.56 3.54 14.55
C LEU A 98 -15.84 3.12 15.28
N PRO A 99 -17.02 3.60 14.87
CA PRO A 99 -18.27 3.18 15.48
C PRO A 99 -18.46 1.66 15.36
N ALA A 100 -19.05 1.05 16.38
CA ALA A 100 -19.40 -0.36 16.31
C ALA A 100 -20.34 -0.63 15.12
N GLY A 101 -20.12 -1.72 14.40
CA GLY A 101 -20.99 -2.11 13.28
C GLY A 101 -20.36 -3.08 12.31
N ASP A 102 -21.11 -3.36 11.25
CA ASP A 102 -20.66 -4.22 10.16
C ASP A 102 -19.82 -3.43 9.15
N TYR A 103 -18.69 -4.01 8.75
CA TYR A 103 -17.76 -3.43 7.79
C TYR A 103 -17.20 -4.50 6.85
N TYR A 104 -16.90 -4.09 5.63
CA TYR A 104 -16.10 -4.82 4.68
C TYR A 104 -14.66 -4.36 4.81
N VAL A 105 -13.75 -5.31 5.03
CA VAL A 105 -12.35 -5.04 5.31
C VAL A 105 -11.48 -5.67 4.24
N GLN A 106 -10.50 -4.90 3.78
CA GLN A 106 -9.50 -5.34 2.81
C GLN A 106 -8.12 -4.79 3.21
N ALA A 107 -7.06 -5.54 2.94
CA ALA A 107 -5.69 -5.08 3.11
C ALA A 107 -4.97 -5.00 1.76
N VAL A 108 -4.06 -4.04 1.63
CA VAL A 108 -3.15 -3.86 0.49
C VAL A 108 -1.73 -3.70 1.00
N MET A 109 -0.78 -4.41 0.41
CA MET A 109 0.65 -4.14 0.58
C MET A 109 1.14 -3.28 -0.57
N ASN A 110 1.55 -2.06 -0.25
CA ASN A 110 2.27 -1.19 -1.15
C ASN A 110 3.76 -1.53 -1.10
N VAL A 111 4.24 -2.29 -2.07
CA VAL A 111 5.61 -2.83 -2.12
C VAL A 111 6.59 -1.73 -2.48
N TYR A 112 7.68 -1.64 -1.71
CA TYR A 112 8.76 -0.67 -1.91
C TYR A 112 10.02 -1.35 -2.43
N GLU A 113 10.70 -0.67 -3.33
CA GLU A 113 12.04 -1.00 -3.77
C GLU A 113 13.05 -0.05 -3.13
N LYS A 114 14.28 -0.54 -2.93
CA LYS A 114 15.38 0.26 -2.42
C LYS A 114 16.07 0.99 -3.57
N PHE A 115 16.21 2.30 -3.45
CA PHE A 115 16.88 3.14 -4.44
C PHE A 115 18.12 3.77 -3.82
N GLN A 116 19.25 3.65 -4.52
CA GLN A 116 20.47 4.40 -4.22
C GLN A 116 20.53 5.57 -5.19
N ARG A 117 20.23 6.77 -4.69
CA ARG A 117 20.19 7.96 -5.51
C ARG A 117 21.59 8.55 -5.69
N SER A 118 21.82 9.23 -6.82
CA SER A 118 23.11 9.86 -7.12
C SER A 118 23.49 11.00 -6.17
N ASP A 119 22.55 11.50 -5.37
CA ASP A 119 22.80 12.49 -4.31
C ASP A 119 23.26 11.86 -2.99
N GLY A 120 23.60 10.56 -2.99
CA GLY A 120 24.09 9.82 -1.84
C GLY A 120 23.00 9.31 -0.90
N ARG A 121 21.72 9.61 -1.15
CA ARG A 121 20.61 9.16 -0.30
C ARG A 121 20.13 7.78 -0.72
N THR A 122 19.82 6.96 0.29
CA THR A 122 19.09 5.71 0.10
C THR A 122 17.64 5.91 0.53
N VAL A 123 16.70 5.55 -0.33
CA VAL A 123 15.25 5.67 -0.06
C VAL A 123 14.54 4.38 -0.42
N TRP A 124 13.48 4.06 0.33
CA TRP A 124 12.53 3.01 -0.01
C TRP A 124 11.29 3.66 -0.58
N LEU A 125 10.93 3.31 -1.81
CA LEU A 125 9.80 3.91 -2.51
C LEU A 125 9.01 2.85 -3.26
N HIS A 126 7.71 3.06 -3.35
CA HIS A 126 6.91 2.38 -4.34
C HIS A 126 7.28 2.89 -5.74
N TRP A 127 7.41 1.98 -6.70
CA TRP A 127 7.80 2.31 -8.07
C TRP A 127 6.81 1.79 -9.09
N ASP A 128 5.92 2.68 -9.53
CA ASP A 128 5.17 2.49 -10.77
C ASP A 128 5.55 3.61 -11.73
N ALA A 129 6.19 3.24 -12.85
CA ALA A 129 6.59 4.20 -13.87
C ALA A 129 5.40 4.92 -14.55
N ALA A 130 4.20 4.35 -14.48
CA ALA A 130 2.99 5.02 -14.92
C ALA A 130 2.44 5.97 -13.85
N GLY A 131 2.88 5.90 -12.58
CA GLY A 131 2.47 6.79 -11.49
C GLY A 131 1.21 6.36 -10.74
N ARG A 132 0.73 5.11 -10.93
CA ARG A 132 -0.56 4.67 -10.38
C ARG A 132 -0.56 4.71 -8.85
N PHE A 133 -1.75 4.92 -8.29
CA PHE A 133 -1.95 4.80 -6.86
C PHE A 133 -1.76 3.35 -6.41
N PHE A 134 -1.31 3.19 -5.16
CA PHE A 134 -0.95 1.90 -4.56
C PHE A 134 -2.04 0.83 -4.68
N ASN A 135 -3.31 1.24 -4.70
CA ASN A 135 -4.48 0.37 -4.76
C ASN A 135 -4.71 -0.28 -6.13
N SER A 136 -4.01 0.18 -7.18
CA SER A 136 -4.13 -0.30 -8.57
C SER A 136 -2.76 -0.49 -9.25
N SER A 137 -1.67 -0.31 -8.52
CA SER A 137 -0.32 -0.45 -9.06
C SER A 137 0.10 -1.92 -9.18
N PRO A 138 0.55 -2.38 -10.37
CA PRO A 138 1.01 -3.75 -10.56
C PRO A 138 2.10 -4.19 -9.59
N GLY A 139 2.05 -5.46 -9.18
CA GLY A 139 3.01 -6.05 -8.25
C GLY A 139 2.68 -5.83 -6.77
N ASN A 140 1.85 -4.84 -6.43
CA ASN A 140 1.31 -4.71 -5.08
C ASN A 140 0.37 -5.88 -4.76
N LEU A 141 0.32 -6.25 -3.48
CA LEU A 141 -0.50 -7.38 -3.03
C LEU A 141 -1.80 -6.88 -2.38
N TYR A 142 -2.86 -7.67 -2.46
CA TYR A 142 -4.10 -7.38 -1.74
C TYR A 142 -4.78 -8.64 -1.23
N SER A 143 -5.64 -8.48 -0.22
CA SER A 143 -6.47 -9.55 0.32
C SER A 143 -7.82 -9.63 -0.36
N ASP A 144 -8.50 -10.77 -0.20
CA ASP A 144 -9.95 -10.84 -0.35
C ASP A 144 -10.66 -9.81 0.53
N VAL A 145 -11.85 -9.41 0.09
CA VAL A 145 -12.78 -8.61 0.89
C VAL A 145 -13.50 -9.53 1.88
N ARG A 146 -13.53 -9.16 3.15
CA ARG A 146 -14.25 -9.94 4.17
C ARG A 146 -15.09 -9.04 5.07
N LYS A 147 -16.30 -9.51 5.38
CA LYS A 147 -17.23 -8.80 6.27
C LYS A 147 -16.96 -9.16 7.74
N PHE A 148 -16.86 -8.16 8.59
CA PHE A 148 -16.73 -8.30 10.05
C PHE A 148 -17.70 -7.39 10.77
N ARG A 149 -18.18 -7.83 11.93
CA ARG A 149 -18.72 -6.92 12.93
C ARG A 149 -17.58 -6.44 13.80
N LEU A 150 -17.23 -5.16 13.69
CA LEU A 150 -16.19 -4.52 14.47
C LEU A 150 -16.83 -3.78 15.64
N ASP A 151 -16.40 -4.08 16.85
CA ASP A 151 -16.81 -3.38 18.05
C ASP A 151 -15.59 -3.20 18.97
N PRO A 152 -15.02 -1.98 19.06
CA PRO A 152 -13.85 -1.73 19.89
C PRO A 152 -14.05 -2.04 21.38
N ALA A 153 -15.30 -2.05 21.88
CA ALA A 153 -15.58 -2.32 23.29
C ALA A 153 -15.35 -3.79 23.67
N PHE A 154 -15.54 -4.73 22.72
CA PHE A 154 -15.34 -6.16 22.96
C PHE A 154 -13.94 -6.64 22.55
N GLY A 155 -13.19 -5.84 21.80
CA GLY A 155 -11.91 -6.22 21.22
C GLY A 155 -12.06 -7.27 20.12
N TYR A 156 -11.01 -7.44 19.31
CA TYR A 156 -11.00 -8.47 18.26
C TYR A 156 -9.60 -8.70 17.72
N LYS A 157 -9.35 -9.94 17.31
CA LYS A 157 -8.17 -10.35 16.53
C LYS A 157 -8.64 -10.86 15.18
N ILE A 158 -8.22 -10.22 14.10
CA ILE A 158 -8.62 -10.60 12.74
C ILE A 158 -7.40 -10.81 11.85
N ASP A 159 -7.26 -12.02 11.30
CA ASP A 159 -6.14 -12.38 10.44
C ASP A 159 -6.51 -12.19 8.96
N LEU A 160 -5.84 -11.29 8.26
CA LEU A 160 -6.01 -11.05 6.82
C LEU A 160 -4.80 -11.62 6.05
N ARG A 161 -5.08 -12.25 4.91
CA ARG A 161 -4.04 -12.80 4.03
C ARG A 161 -4.05 -12.03 2.72
N LEU A 162 -2.90 -11.48 2.34
CA LEU A 162 -2.65 -10.92 1.02
C LEU A 162 -2.45 -12.11 0.06
N ASN A 163 -3.46 -12.37 -0.75
CA ASN A 163 -3.57 -13.56 -1.59
C ASN A 163 -3.72 -13.27 -3.08
N HIS A 164 -3.61 -12.01 -3.47
CA HIS A 164 -3.62 -11.58 -4.85
C HIS A 164 -2.48 -10.63 -5.14
N VAL A 165 -1.99 -10.65 -6.38
CA VAL A 165 -1.05 -9.68 -6.94
C VAL A 165 -1.80 -8.84 -7.96
N ILE A 166 -1.67 -7.51 -7.89
CA ILE A 166 -2.22 -6.64 -8.94
C ILE A 166 -1.48 -6.94 -10.25
N PRO A 167 -2.19 -7.32 -11.33
CA PRO A 167 -1.55 -7.78 -12.55
C PRO A 167 -0.90 -6.62 -13.32
N PRO A 168 0.10 -6.90 -14.19
CA PRO A 168 0.62 -5.95 -15.15
C PRO A 168 -0.49 -5.37 -16.04
N VAL A 169 -0.38 -4.09 -16.36
CA VAL A 169 -1.30 -3.41 -17.28
C VAL A 169 -0.69 -3.40 -18.68
N GLU A 170 -1.47 -3.87 -19.67
CA GLU A 170 -1.05 -3.77 -21.06
C GLU A 170 -1.04 -2.30 -21.51
N PRO A 171 0.03 -1.84 -22.18
CA PRO A 171 0.05 -0.51 -22.75
C PRO A 171 -1.01 -0.43 -23.86
N PRO A 172 -1.75 0.69 -23.99
CA PRO A 172 -2.75 0.78 -25.04
C PRO A 172 -2.10 0.70 -26.42
N LYS A 173 -2.82 0.19 -27.40
CA LYS A 173 -2.30 -0.02 -28.76
C LYS A 173 -2.08 1.32 -29.48
N GLU A 174 -1.13 1.34 -30.41
CA GLU A 174 -0.96 2.44 -31.35
C GLU A 174 -2.08 2.44 -32.41
N THR A 175 -2.29 3.59 -33.04
CA THR A 175 -3.17 3.73 -34.20
C THR A 175 -2.43 4.42 -35.34
N LYS A 176 -3.15 4.73 -36.44
CA LYS A 176 -2.61 5.57 -37.51
C LYS A 176 -2.14 6.94 -36.98
N TRP A 177 -2.89 7.52 -36.05
CA TRP A 177 -2.65 8.88 -35.54
C TRP A 177 -1.98 8.92 -34.17
N VAL A 178 -2.09 7.86 -33.36
CA VAL A 178 -1.56 7.83 -32.00
C VAL A 178 -0.37 6.88 -31.94
N LYS A 179 0.82 7.44 -31.71
CA LYS A 179 2.07 6.70 -31.52
C LYS A 179 2.51 6.73 -30.06
N ARG A 180 3.18 5.68 -29.61
CA ARG A 180 3.63 5.52 -28.22
C ARG A 180 5.13 5.25 -28.22
N VAL A 181 5.88 6.22 -27.74
CA VAL A 181 7.34 6.16 -27.70
C VAL A 181 7.78 5.86 -26.27
N ARG A 182 8.80 5.01 -26.12
CA ARG A 182 9.52 4.79 -24.86
C ARG A 182 10.97 5.15 -25.05
N LEU A 183 11.46 6.09 -24.22
CA LEU A 183 12.81 6.61 -24.29
C LEU A 183 13.48 6.36 -22.94
N GLN A 184 14.70 5.83 -22.94
CA GLN A 184 15.48 5.77 -21.70
C GLN A 184 16.06 7.16 -21.40
N SER A 185 15.87 7.65 -20.18
CA SER A 185 16.47 8.91 -19.73
C SER A 185 17.77 8.60 -19.01
N GLU A 186 18.89 9.03 -19.58
CA GLU A 186 20.21 8.85 -18.95
C GLU A 186 20.32 9.62 -17.63
N SER A 187 19.80 10.85 -17.58
CA SER A 187 19.83 11.70 -16.38
C SER A 187 19.02 11.09 -15.24
N LEU A 188 17.80 10.64 -15.50
CA LEU A 188 16.98 9.97 -14.48
C LEU A 188 17.58 8.61 -14.10
N SER A 189 18.13 7.87 -15.06
CA SER A 189 18.73 6.57 -14.77
C SER A 189 19.93 6.71 -13.84
N ARG A 190 20.78 7.71 -14.10
CA ARG A 190 21.90 8.06 -13.22
C ARG A 190 21.41 8.49 -11.84
N PHE A 191 20.38 9.35 -11.78
CA PHE A 191 19.84 9.85 -10.52
C PHE A 191 19.26 8.74 -9.65
N TRP A 192 18.51 7.80 -10.23
CA TRP A 192 17.83 6.73 -9.50
C TRP A 192 18.69 5.46 -9.31
N GLY A 193 19.87 5.39 -9.94
CA GLY A 193 20.76 4.23 -9.88
C GLY A 193 20.23 2.99 -10.62
N ARG A 194 19.25 3.16 -11.52
CA ARG A 194 18.65 2.08 -12.33
C ARG A 194 18.13 2.60 -13.66
N PRO A 195 17.89 1.76 -14.68
CA PRO A 195 17.27 2.21 -15.93
C PRO A 195 15.88 2.83 -15.69
N VAL A 196 15.71 4.09 -16.08
CA VAL A 196 14.43 4.81 -16.06
C VAL A 196 14.01 5.15 -17.48
N ARG A 197 12.78 4.74 -17.83
CA ARG A 197 12.19 4.99 -19.14
C ARG A 197 11.02 5.97 -19.02
N LEU A 198 11.02 6.98 -19.87
CA LEU A 198 9.93 7.92 -20.06
C LEU A 198 9.06 7.43 -21.21
N GLY A 199 7.74 7.45 -20.98
CA GLY A 199 6.75 7.22 -22.02
C GLY A 199 6.25 8.55 -22.57
N ALA A 200 6.02 8.62 -23.88
CA ALA A 200 5.35 9.72 -24.54
C ALA A 200 4.27 9.20 -25.50
N THR A 201 3.15 9.91 -25.58
CA THR A 201 2.12 9.68 -26.60
C THR A 201 2.20 10.81 -27.61
N VAL A 202 2.36 10.48 -28.89
CA VAL A 202 2.46 11.44 -30.00
C VAL A 202 1.19 11.34 -30.82
N ILE A 203 0.51 12.48 -30.99
CA ILE A 203 -0.65 12.61 -31.88
C ILE A 203 -0.15 13.23 -33.19
N LEU A 204 -0.31 12.48 -34.28
CA LEU A 204 0.10 12.89 -35.62
C LEU A 204 -1.06 13.59 -36.34
N PRO A 205 -0.78 14.62 -37.17
CA PRO A 205 -1.80 15.26 -37.98
C PRO A 205 -2.40 14.28 -38.99
N LYS A 206 -3.57 14.63 -39.51
CA LYS A 206 -4.19 13.87 -40.60
C LYS A 206 -3.22 13.76 -41.78
N ASP A 207 -3.15 12.57 -42.36
CA ASP A 207 -2.33 12.26 -43.54
C ASP A 207 -0.81 12.49 -43.37
N TYR A 208 -0.29 12.48 -42.13
CA TYR A 208 1.14 12.61 -41.83
C TYR A 208 2.02 11.64 -42.66
N ASP A 209 1.54 10.41 -42.86
CA ASP A 209 2.19 9.37 -43.66
C ASP A 209 2.29 9.70 -45.17
N LYS A 210 1.42 10.57 -45.68
CA LYS A 210 1.39 10.99 -47.09
C LYS A 210 2.26 12.20 -47.40
N HIS A 211 2.84 12.82 -46.37
CA HIS A 211 3.59 14.07 -46.48
C HIS A 211 4.97 13.97 -45.80
N PRO A 212 5.85 13.04 -46.24
CA PRO A 212 7.13 12.75 -45.56
C PRO A 212 8.10 13.93 -45.52
N ASP A 213 8.00 14.85 -46.49
CA ASP A 213 8.88 16.02 -46.61
C ASP A 213 8.35 17.26 -45.86
N ILE A 214 7.13 17.19 -45.30
CA ILE A 214 6.54 18.30 -44.55
C ILE A 214 6.98 18.23 -43.08
N ARG A 215 7.36 19.40 -42.53
CA ARG A 215 7.62 19.59 -41.10
C ARG A 215 6.41 20.25 -40.45
N TYR A 216 6.05 19.78 -39.26
CA TYR A 216 4.93 20.30 -38.48
C TYR A 216 5.46 20.93 -37.19
N PRO A 217 4.85 22.02 -36.68
CA PRO A 217 5.13 22.50 -35.33
C PRO A 217 4.75 21.43 -34.31
N VAL A 218 5.47 21.37 -33.19
CA VAL A 218 5.24 20.40 -32.11
C VAL A 218 4.79 21.16 -30.87
N VAL A 219 3.66 20.71 -30.29
CA VAL A 219 3.20 21.17 -28.98
C VAL A 219 3.51 20.08 -27.96
N TYR A 220 4.26 20.44 -26.93
CA TYR A 220 4.57 19.56 -25.81
C TYR A 220 3.58 19.81 -24.68
N ALA A 221 2.97 18.75 -24.18
CA ALA A 221 2.08 18.78 -23.03
C ALA A 221 2.50 17.68 -22.03
N GLN A 222 2.54 18.07 -20.76
CA GLN A 222 2.85 17.19 -19.64
C GLN A 222 1.63 17.15 -18.73
N GLY A 223 1.21 15.96 -18.32
CA GLY A 223 0.06 15.75 -17.44
C GLY A 223 0.30 14.59 -16.48
N PHE A 224 -0.66 14.40 -15.57
CA PHE A 224 -0.71 13.22 -14.70
C PHE A 224 -1.53 12.10 -15.38
N ILE A 225 -1.50 10.89 -14.81
CA ILE A 225 -2.08 9.68 -15.41
C ILE A 225 -3.43 9.91 -16.06
N GLY A 226 -3.53 9.54 -17.34
CA GLY A 226 -4.81 9.46 -18.03
C GLY A 226 -5.45 10.81 -18.35
N GLU A 227 -4.85 11.93 -17.93
CA GLU A 227 -5.34 13.24 -18.35
C GLU A 227 -5.03 13.45 -19.83
N PRO A 228 -6.03 13.84 -20.63
CA PRO A 228 -5.78 14.16 -22.02
C PRO A 228 -4.80 15.34 -22.07
N ALA A 229 -3.68 15.12 -22.77
CA ALA A 229 -2.67 16.15 -23.02
C ALA A 229 -3.27 17.42 -23.67
N PHE A 230 -4.40 17.27 -24.37
CA PHE A 230 -5.12 18.34 -25.02
C PHE A 230 -6.63 18.11 -24.84
N TYR A 231 -7.31 19.12 -24.28
CA TYR A 231 -8.76 19.22 -24.34
C TYR A 231 -9.11 19.89 -25.67
N PHE A 232 -9.57 19.10 -26.63
CA PHE A 232 -10.20 19.64 -27.84
C PHE A 232 -11.69 19.75 -27.54
N ASN A 233 -12.17 20.97 -27.31
CA ASN A 233 -13.60 21.28 -27.24
C ASN A 233 -14.25 21.16 -28.61
#